data_AF-A0A1B2ABW0-F1
#
_entry.id   AF-A0A1B2ABW0-F1
#
_cell.length_a   1.000
_cell.length_b   1.000
_cell.length_c   1.000
_cell.angle_alpha   90.00
_cell.angle_beta   90.00
_cell.angle_gamma   90.00
#
_symmetry.space_group_name_H-M   'P 1'
#
loop_
_entity.id
_entity.type
_entity.pdbx_description
1 polymer ?
#
loop_
_entity_poly.entity_id
_entity_poly.type
_entity_poly.pdbx_seq_one_letter_code
_entity_poly.pdbx_strand_id
1 'polypeptide(L)'
;MSKKKSGVLDLFPDDESETQPVAKLQLPRLVEFSPGTLEHSDVQRIVREVAAANGDKSKAVASIVKTYPRIASKAAQKQVENRAANVLRGMAQCGLIQRNGSRVTADLTDVGEAIRSAPSASDASDIFSKHLLENCFGSELLDIVASLRARGLDLTVESIRDELALRGFQVNENEGNASKMRLWLEASGVIDKDWNVDEPKLTALVGASSTVLTEWHGLPREQRVFLEVLKEAAGGMAGGWHPVRKIKKIAEARYGARIFPTGRLRDRVITPLKIGGWLDTRGTGTGRGGDSGDVQPLKQLIDISIKLPVEELGSVPADLRRLLATPLDRIFSDLKSSDKGIKGKALELLALNIIADLGLIPVGFRVRSSKTNGAEVDLIAESTNAHFSRWLFQCKNTPTKALDVDQIAKEVGMALVLNAHVVVLVTTGRVGKVVQQFAAGIARSSALQCVLIDGAMLKAYKLSRGAGLLDALNKAAVGVLHLKRTQIQTPD
;
A
#
# COMPACT_ATOMS: atom_id res chain seq x y z
N MET A 1 11.21 61.97 -19.76
CA MET A 1 9.94 61.27 -19.48
C MET A 1 10.25 59.90 -18.89
N SER A 2 9.84 59.71 -17.64
CA SER A 2 10.13 58.56 -16.79
C SER A 2 9.13 57.43 -17.03
N LYS A 3 9.60 56.19 -17.15
CA LYS A 3 8.87 54.99 -16.70
C LYS A 3 9.85 53.97 -16.13
N LYS A 4 9.97 53.99 -14.79
CA LYS A 4 10.45 52.88 -13.96
C LYS A 4 9.58 51.65 -14.25
N LYS A 5 10.19 50.51 -14.59
CA LYS A 5 9.60 49.18 -14.35
C LYS A 5 10.33 48.59 -13.14
N SER A 6 9.54 48.32 -12.10
CA SER A 6 9.93 47.70 -10.85
C SER A 6 10.45 46.28 -11.09
N GLY A 7 11.62 45.98 -10.55
CA GLY A 7 12.10 44.62 -10.40
C GLY A 7 11.24 43.87 -9.39
N VAL A 8 10.68 42.76 -9.81
CA VAL A 8 10.26 41.68 -8.92
C VAL A 8 11.42 40.69 -8.93
N LEU A 9 12.03 40.48 -7.76
CA LEU A 9 12.97 39.38 -7.55
C LEU A 9 12.21 38.07 -7.79
N ASP A 10 12.64 37.30 -8.78
CA ASP A 10 12.24 35.90 -8.91
C ASP A 10 12.88 35.11 -7.76
N LEU A 11 12.06 34.64 -6.82
CA LEU A 11 12.50 33.96 -5.59
C LEU A 11 12.49 32.43 -5.71
N PHE A 12 12.39 31.90 -6.92
CA PHE A 12 12.47 30.45 -7.16
C PHE A 12 13.40 30.20 -8.35
N PRO A 13 14.65 29.77 -8.13
CA PRO A 13 15.45 29.25 -9.23
C PRO A 13 14.75 27.98 -9.74
N ASP A 14 14.53 27.92 -11.05
CA ASP A 14 14.06 26.75 -11.78
C ASP A 14 15.05 25.59 -11.55
N ASP A 15 14.79 24.80 -10.51
CA ASP A 15 15.36 23.47 -10.37
C ASP A 15 14.52 22.54 -11.25
N GLU A 16 14.78 22.59 -12.57
CA GLU A 16 14.31 21.61 -13.54
C GLU A 16 14.98 20.25 -13.26
N SER A 17 14.68 19.66 -12.10
CA SER A 17 14.68 18.21 -12.01
C SER A 17 13.42 17.75 -12.74
N GLU A 18 13.57 17.35 -14.01
CA GLU A 18 12.55 16.60 -14.73
C GLU A 18 12.11 15.43 -13.84
N THR A 19 11.00 15.61 -13.14
CA THR A 19 10.31 14.53 -12.46
C THR A 19 9.70 13.69 -13.57
N GLN A 20 10.45 12.67 -14.00
CA GLN A 20 9.92 11.64 -14.88
C GLN A 20 8.57 11.19 -14.30
N PRO A 21 7.49 11.14 -15.11
CA PRO A 21 6.18 10.78 -14.60
C PRO A 21 6.28 9.38 -14.00
N VAL A 22 6.13 9.28 -12.68
CA VAL A 22 6.09 8.01 -11.96
C VAL A 22 5.03 7.16 -12.66
N ALA A 23 5.44 5.99 -13.16
CA ALA A 23 4.53 5.07 -13.84
C ALA A 23 3.33 4.83 -12.91
N LYS A 24 2.13 5.15 -13.39
CA LYS A 24 0.89 5.03 -12.62
C LYS A 24 0.70 3.56 -12.21
N LEU A 25 0.71 3.29 -10.91
CA LEU A 25 0.52 1.97 -10.35
C LEU A 25 -0.92 1.50 -10.64
N GLN A 26 -1.10 0.45 -11.44
CA GLN A 26 -2.41 -0.06 -11.84
C GLN A 26 -2.35 -1.58 -12.04
N LEU A 27 -3.38 -2.32 -11.61
CA LEU A 27 -3.54 -3.72 -11.99
C LEU A 27 -3.77 -3.86 -13.51
N PRO A 28 -3.36 -4.98 -14.14
CA PRO A 28 -3.70 -5.24 -15.54
C PRO A 28 -5.21 -5.20 -15.76
N ARG A 29 -5.64 -4.75 -16.94
CA ARG A 29 -7.05 -4.67 -17.33
C ARG A 29 -7.53 -6.06 -17.76
N LEU A 30 -8.13 -6.76 -16.81
CA LEU A 30 -8.50 -8.17 -16.94
C LEU A 30 -10.00 -8.39 -17.16
N VAL A 31 -10.82 -7.32 -17.18
CA VAL A 31 -12.29 -7.44 -17.32
C VAL A 31 -12.70 -8.36 -18.48
N GLU A 32 -12.17 -8.10 -19.68
CA GLU A 32 -12.44 -8.93 -20.87
C GLU A 32 -11.50 -10.14 -20.95
N PHE A 33 -10.28 -10.04 -20.43
CA PHE A 33 -9.32 -11.14 -20.32
C PHE A 33 -9.47 -11.85 -18.97
N SER A 34 -10.58 -12.57 -18.78
CA SER A 34 -10.87 -13.32 -17.56
C SER A 34 -11.62 -14.62 -17.84
N PRO A 35 -11.52 -15.63 -16.96
CA PRO A 35 -12.21 -16.90 -17.15
C PRO A 35 -13.72 -16.75 -17.30
N GLY A 36 -14.34 -15.81 -16.58
CA GLY A 36 -15.77 -15.55 -16.67
C GLY A 36 -16.23 -14.96 -18.01
N THR A 37 -15.38 -14.18 -18.68
CA THR A 37 -15.68 -13.62 -20.01
C THR A 37 -15.34 -14.60 -21.13
N LEU A 38 -14.24 -15.34 -20.97
CA LEU A 38 -13.81 -16.37 -21.91
C LEU A 38 -14.57 -17.71 -21.74
N GLU A 39 -15.44 -17.78 -20.73
CA GLU A 39 -16.20 -18.98 -20.31
C GLU A 39 -15.33 -20.22 -20.09
N HIS A 40 -14.04 -20.01 -19.79
CA HIS A 40 -13.05 -21.06 -19.68
C HIS A 40 -11.85 -20.60 -18.84
N SER A 41 -11.34 -21.45 -17.96
CA SER A 41 -10.20 -21.17 -17.09
C SER A 41 -8.83 -21.52 -17.70
N ASP A 42 -8.80 -22.28 -18.79
CA ASP A 42 -7.56 -22.60 -19.51
C ASP A 42 -7.04 -21.40 -20.31
N VAL A 43 -6.00 -20.76 -19.76
CA VAL A 43 -5.25 -19.69 -20.41
C VAL A 43 -4.50 -20.16 -21.67
N GLN A 44 -4.15 -21.45 -21.77
CA GLN A 44 -3.45 -22.00 -22.94
C GLN A 44 -4.27 -21.85 -24.21
N ARG A 45 -5.60 -22.04 -24.11
CA ARG A 45 -6.51 -21.97 -25.25
C ARG A 45 -6.49 -20.60 -25.92
N ILE A 46 -6.64 -19.53 -25.15
CA ILE A 46 -6.62 -18.16 -25.70
C ILE A 46 -5.23 -17.79 -26.22
N VAL A 47 -4.15 -18.25 -25.57
CA VAL A 47 -2.79 -18.04 -26.06
C VAL A 47 -2.56 -18.73 -27.41
N ARG A 48 -3.01 -19.98 -27.57
CA ARG A 48 -2.92 -20.72 -28.85
C ARG A 48 -3.75 -20.05 -29.95
N GLU A 49 -4.94 -19.57 -29.61
CA GLU A 49 -5.82 -18.82 -30.53
C GLU A 49 -5.12 -17.55 -31.05
N VAL A 50 -4.51 -16.77 -30.15
CA VAL A 50 -3.78 -15.55 -30.54
C VAL A 50 -2.53 -15.88 -31.34
N ALA A 51 -1.79 -16.94 -30.97
CA ALA A 51 -0.60 -17.38 -31.69
C ALA A 51 -0.91 -17.75 -33.15
N ALA A 52 -2.07 -18.37 -33.42
CA ALA A 52 -2.50 -18.76 -34.77
C ALA A 52 -2.67 -17.55 -35.72
N ALA A 53 -2.79 -16.33 -35.17
CA ALA A 53 -2.88 -15.11 -35.95
C ALA A 53 -1.52 -14.63 -36.50
N ASN A 54 -0.40 -15.25 -36.11
CA ASN A 54 0.95 -14.94 -36.60
C ASN A 54 1.28 -13.43 -36.57
N GLY A 55 1.06 -12.78 -35.43
CA GLY A 55 1.33 -11.35 -35.24
C GLY A 55 0.23 -10.39 -35.76
N ASP A 56 -0.71 -10.88 -36.56
CA ASP A 56 -1.82 -10.07 -37.11
C ASP A 56 -2.93 -9.85 -36.07
N LYS A 57 -2.96 -8.64 -35.51
CA LYS A 57 -3.99 -8.20 -34.55
C LYS A 57 -5.41 -8.35 -35.08
N SER A 58 -5.67 -8.04 -36.35
CA SER A 58 -7.03 -8.07 -36.90
C SER A 58 -7.53 -9.50 -37.01
N LYS A 59 -6.66 -10.44 -37.42
CA LYS A 59 -6.96 -11.87 -37.40
C LYS A 59 -7.20 -12.38 -35.98
N ALA A 60 -6.37 -12.00 -35.02
CA ALA A 60 -6.55 -12.38 -33.62
C ALA A 60 -7.90 -11.88 -33.07
N VAL A 61 -8.27 -10.64 -33.35
CA VAL A 61 -9.58 -10.07 -32.96
C VAL A 61 -10.73 -10.87 -33.58
N ALA A 62 -10.69 -11.14 -34.88
CA ALA A 62 -11.72 -11.92 -35.56
C ALA A 62 -11.87 -13.33 -34.98
N SER A 63 -10.74 -13.98 -34.65
CA SER A 63 -10.73 -15.30 -34.02
C SER A 63 -11.34 -15.27 -32.62
N ILE A 64 -10.98 -14.29 -31.79
CA ILE A 64 -11.56 -14.12 -30.45
C ILE A 64 -13.08 -13.91 -30.52
N VAL A 65 -13.56 -13.07 -31.43
CA VAL A 65 -15.00 -12.84 -31.62
C VAL A 65 -15.72 -14.13 -32.00
N LYS A 66 -15.12 -14.94 -32.87
CA LYS A 66 -15.68 -16.22 -33.30
C LYS A 66 -15.69 -17.27 -32.18
N THR A 67 -14.64 -17.33 -31.38
CA THR A 67 -14.43 -18.39 -30.39
C THR A 67 -15.18 -18.14 -29.07
N TYR A 68 -15.42 -16.88 -28.69
CA TYR A 68 -15.95 -16.52 -27.35
C TYR A 68 -17.30 -15.80 -27.42
N PRO A 69 -18.44 -16.50 -27.26
CA PRO A 69 -19.79 -15.94 -27.45
C PRO A 69 -20.14 -14.76 -26.55
N ARG A 70 -19.65 -14.75 -25.30
CA ARG A 70 -19.84 -13.61 -24.38
C ARG A 70 -19.19 -12.31 -24.84
N ILE A 71 -18.21 -12.37 -25.73
CA ILE A 71 -17.62 -11.18 -26.35
C ILE A 71 -18.53 -10.70 -27.48
N ALA A 72 -19.10 -11.62 -28.25
CA ALA A 72 -19.99 -11.37 -29.39
C ALA A 72 -21.43 -10.93 -29.02
N SER A 73 -21.84 -11.04 -27.76
CA SER A 73 -23.23 -10.79 -27.30
C SER A 73 -23.75 -9.35 -27.40
N LYS A 74 -22.98 -8.40 -27.97
CA LYS A 74 -23.41 -6.99 -28.12
C LYS A 74 -23.81 -6.67 -29.56
N ALA A 75 -24.93 -5.96 -29.74
CA ALA A 75 -25.58 -5.76 -31.04
C ALA A 75 -24.78 -4.93 -32.05
N ALA A 76 -23.83 -4.08 -31.62
CA ALA A 76 -23.02 -3.28 -32.54
C ALA A 76 -21.65 -3.94 -32.80
N GLN A 77 -21.35 -4.25 -34.06
CA GLN A 77 -20.09 -4.88 -34.51
C GLN A 77 -18.84 -4.19 -33.95
N LYS A 78 -18.82 -2.85 -33.96
CA LYS A 78 -17.71 -2.05 -33.40
C LYS A 78 -17.50 -2.29 -31.90
N GLN A 79 -18.56 -2.55 -31.13
CA GLN A 79 -18.45 -2.86 -29.71
C GLN A 79 -17.88 -4.26 -29.49
N VAL A 80 -18.28 -5.23 -30.30
CA VAL A 80 -17.75 -6.61 -30.25
C VAL A 80 -16.25 -6.63 -30.54
N GLU A 81 -15.81 -5.96 -31.61
CA GLU A 81 -14.40 -5.83 -31.97
C GLU A 81 -13.58 -5.12 -30.89
N ASN A 82 -14.14 -4.06 -30.27
CA ASN A 82 -13.47 -3.36 -29.18
C ASN A 82 -13.27 -4.27 -27.95
N ARG A 83 -14.24 -5.12 -27.61
CA ARG A 83 -14.13 -6.06 -26.48
C ARG A 83 -13.09 -7.15 -26.76
N ALA A 84 -13.09 -7.73 -27.96
CA ALA A 84 -12.04 -8.66 -28.39
C ALA A 84 -10.66 -8.00 -28.38
N ALA A 85 -10.54 -6.75 -28.84
CA ALA A 85 -9.29 -5.99 -28.76
C ALA A 85 -8.86 -5.71 -27.31
N ASN A 86 -9.80 -5.58 -26.36
CA ASN A 86 -9.50 -5.43 -24.94
C ASN A 86 -8.95 -6.73 -24.32
N VAL A 87 -9.32 -7.91 -24.84
CA VAL A 87 -8.68 -9.18 -24.45
C VAL A 87 -7.19 -9.12 -24.75
N LEU A 88 -6.82 -8.74 -25.98
CA LEU A 88 -5.41 -8.58 -26.39
C LEU A 88 -4.68 -7.54 -25.54
N ARG A 89 -5.34 -6.42 -25.18
CA ARG A 89 -4.74 -5.43 -24.27
C ARG A 89 -4.47 -6.02 -22.88
N GLY A 90 -5.40 -6.81 -22.33
CA GLY A 90 -5.21 -7.50 -21.06
C GLY A 90 -4.04 -8.48 -21.12
N MET A 91 -3.99 -9.32 -22.16
CA MET A 91 -2.86 -10.22 -22.41
C MET A 91 -1.52 -9.49 -22.50
N ALA A 92 -1.47 -8.36 -23.21
CA ALA A 92 -0.27 -7.55 -23.35
C ALA A 92 0.14 -6.87 -22.03
N GLN A 93 -0.81 -6.42 -21.21
CA GLN A 93 -0.54 -5.87 -19.89
C GLN A 93 -0.05 -6.93 -18.89
N CYS A 94 -0.49 -8.17 -19.07
CA CYS A 94 0.09 -9.33 -18.39
C CYS A 94 1.41 -9.79 -19.03
N GLY A 95 1.92 -9.14 -20.07
CA GLY A 95 3.17 -9.52 -20.73
C GLY A 95 3.12 -10.85 -21.46
N LEU A 96 1.94 -11.36 -21.85
CA LEU A 96 1.80 -12.61 -22.62
C LEU A 96 2.05 -12.42 -24.11
N ILE A 97 1.81 -11.21 -24.60
CA ILE A 97 2.02 -10.81 -25.99
C ILE A 97 2.74 -9.47 -26.06
N GLN A 98 3.43 -9.23 -27.17
CA GLN A 98 4.29 -8.08 -27.36
C GLN A 98 3.50 -6.77 -27.42
N ARG A 99 4.13 -5.70 -26.91
CA ARG A 99 3.63 -4.33 -27.00
C ARG A 99 4.77 -3.40 -27.39
N ASN A 100 4.57 -2.61 -28.43
CA ASN A 100 5.48 -1.55 -28.83
C ASN A 100 4.82 -0.18 -28.59
N GLY A 101 5.24 0.50 -27.52
CA GLY A 101 4.57 1.72 -27.06
C GLY A 101 3.12 1.46 -26.67
N SER A 102 2.17 2.13 -27.34
CA SER A 102 0.72 1.92 -27.17
C SER A 102 0.15 0.82 -28.08
N ARG A 103 0.94 0.29 -29.02
CA ARG A 103 0.49 -0.70 -30.00
C ARG A 103 0.69 -2.12 -29.48
N VAL A 104 -0.41 -2.87 -29.39
CA VAL A 104 -0.41 -4.30 -29.09
C VAL A 104 -0.26 -5.09 -30.39
N THR A 105 0.65 -6.06 -30.43
CA THR A 105 0.74 -7.06 -31.51
C THR A 105 0.21 -8.40 -31.03
N ALA A 106 -0.03 -9.35 -31.95
CA ALA A 106 -0.44 -10.72 -31.60
C ALA A 106 0.76 -11.68 -31.47
N ASP A 107 1.99 -11.15 -31.34
CA ASP A 107 3.20 -11.95 -31.16
C ASP A 107 3.35 -12.34 -29.69
N LEU A 108 3.65 -13.61 -29.42
CA LEU A 108 3.86 -14.08 -28.05
C LEU A 108 5.18 -13.54 -27.48
N THR A 109 5.21 -13.35 -26.17
CA THR A 109 6.45 -13.20 -25.39
C THR A 109 6.95 -14.57 -24.95
N ASP A 110 8.11 -14.63 -24.28
CA ASP A 110 8.65 -15.88 -23.72
C ASP A 110 7.66 -16.56 -22.76
N VAL A 111 6.95 -15.80 -21.92
CA VAL A 111 5.92 -16.36 -21.03
C VAL A 111 4.68 -16.81 -21.81
N GLY A 112 4.27 -16.07 -22.83
CA GLY A 112 3.20 -16.51 -23.73
C GLY A 112 3.54 -17.83 -24.41
N GLU A 113 4.78 -17.96 -24.87
CA GLU A 113 5.28 -19.17 -25.53
C GLU A 113 5.37 -20.36 -24.55
N ALA A 114 5.84 -20.12 -23.33
CA ALA A 114 5.84 -21.14 -22.28
C ALA A 114 4.42 -21.65 -21.96
N ILE A 115 3.43 -20.76 -21.88
CA ILE A 115 2.02 -21.14 -21.70
C ILE A 115 1.52 -21.94 -22.90
N ARG A 116 1.79 -21.49 -24.13
CA ARG A 116 1.37 -22.15 -25.37
C ARG A 116 1.85 -23.60 -25.44
N SER A 117 3.10 -23.80 -25.03
CA SER A 117 3.85 -25.05 -25.10
C SER A 117 3.76 -25.90 -23.83
N ALA A 118 2.98 -25.48 -22.82
CA ALA A 118 2.79 -26.24 -21.59
C ALA A 118 2.17 -27.64 -21.87
N PRO A 119 2.57 -28.70 -21.14
CA PRO A 119 2.08 -30.06 -21.38
C PRO A 119 0.57 -30.23 -21.16
N SER A 120 -0.01 -29.47 -20.25
CA SER A 120 -1.43 -29.50 -19.91
C SER A 120 -2.00 -28.11 -19.62
N ALA A 121 -3.33 -28.00 -19.59
CA ALA A 121 -4.03 -26.79 -19.17
C ALA A 121 -3.73 -26.41 -17.70
N SER A 122 -3.46 -27.41 -16.85
CA SER A 122 -3.06 -27.19 -15.46
C SER A 122 -1.67 -26.57 -15.39
N ASP A 123 -0.71 -27.10 -16.15
CA ASP A 123 0.65 -26.55 -16.20
C ASP A 123 0.66 -25.13 -16.78
N ALA A 124 -0.15 -24.89 -17.82
CA ALA A 124 -0.34 -23.56 -18.37
C ALA A 124 -0.89 -22.57 -17.33
N SER A 125 -1.86 -23.00 -16.53
CA SER A 125 -2.43 -22.20 -15.44
C SER A 125 -1.42 -21.92 -14.35
N ASP A 126 -0.57 -22.89 -13.99
CA ASP A 126 0.51 -22.70 -13.02
C ASP A 126 1.55 -21.70 -13.51
N ILE A 127 2.02 -21.84 -14.76
CA ILE A 127 2.94 -20.88 -15.37
C ILE A 127 2.35 -19.46 -15.33
N PHE A 128 1.08 -19.32 -15.72
CA PHE A 128 0.43 -18.01 -15.73
C PHE A 128 0.22 -17.43 -14.33
N SER A 129 -0.22 -18.25 -13.37
CA SER A 129 -0.40 -17.80 -11.98
C SER A 129 0.91 -17.39 -11.33
N LYS A 130 1.99 -18.15 -11.55
CA LYS A 130 3.33 -17.74 -11.08
C LYS A 130 3.71 -16.38 -11.66
N HIS A 131 3.49 -16.19 -12.96
CA HIS A 131 3.73 -14.91 -13.63
C HIS A 131 2.86 -13.77 -13.11
N LEU A 132 1.59 -14.03 -12.78
CA LEU A 132 0.70 -13.03 -12.17
C LEU A 132 1.20 -12.60 -10.79
N LEU A 133 1.61 -13.58 -9.96
CA LEU A 133 2.14 -13.34 -8.63
C LEU A 133 3.41 -12.50 -8.65
N GLU A 134 4.31 -12.76 -9.60
CA GLU A 134 5.61 -12.10 -9.76
C GLU A 134 5.53 -10.74 -10.45
N ASN A 135 4.85 -10.68 -11.60
CA ASN A 135 4.99 -9.56 -12.55
C ASN A 135 3.73 -8.70 -12.68
N CYS A 136 2.59 -9.14 -12.13
CA CYS A 136 1.31 -8.47 -12.29
C CYS A 136 0.69 -8.02 -10.96
N PHE A 137 1.50 -7.83 -9.91
CA PHE A 137 1.06 -7.46 -8.56
C PHE A 137 0.17 -8.52 -7.87
N GLY A 138 0.18 -9.77 -8.34
CA GLY A 138 -0.60 -10.84 -7.71
C GLY A 138 -0.17 -11.10 -6.26
N SER A 139 1.13 -11.05 -5.94
CA SER A 139 1.58 -11.17 -4.54
C SER A 139 1.09 -10.01 -3.67
N GLU A 140 1.00 -8.80 -4.23
CA GLU A 140 0.49 -7.62 -3.52
C GLU A 140 -1.01 -7.77 -3.25
N LEU A 141 -1.75 -8.33 -4.20
CA LEU A 141 -3.17 -8.64 -4.03
C LEU A 141 -3.40 -9.68 -2.91
N LEU A 142 -2.55 -10.71 -2.81
CA LEU A 142 -2.63 -11.66 -1.69
C LEU A 142 -2.35 -11.00 -0.34
N ASP A 143 -1.38 -10.09 -0.28
CA ASP A 143 -1.07 -9.32 0.95
C ASP A 143 -2.21 -8.36 1.34
N ILE A 144 -2.87 -7.73 0.36
CA ILE A 144 -4.08 -6.92 0.57
C ILE A 144 -5.17 -7.75 1.25
N VAL A 145 -5.44 -8.94 0.72
CA VAL A 145 -6.44 -9.87 1.24
C VAL A 145 -6.09 -10.31 2.66
N ALA A 146 -4.82 -10.66 2.90
CA ALA A 146 -4.33 -11.03 4.24
C ALA A 146 -4.49 -9.88 5.24
N SER A 147 -4.16 -8.65 4.84
CA SER A 147 -4.30 -7.45 5.67
C SER A 147 -5.76 -7.12 6.02
N LEU A 148 -6.68 -7.23 5.05
CA LEU A 148 -8.12 -7.04 5.28
C LEU A 148 -8.65 -8.06 6.28
N ARG A 149 -8.30 -9.35 6.09
CA ARG A 149 -8.68 -10.43 7.01
C ARG A 149 -8.12 -10.24 8.41
N ALA A 150 -6.85 -9.87 8.52
CA ALA A 150 -6.21 -9.63 9.82
C ALA A 150 -6.93 -8.52 10.60
N ARG A 151 -7.51 -7.54 9.91
CA ARG A 151 -8.35 -6.47 10.50
C ARG A 151 -9.80 -6.88 10.77
N GLY A 152 -10.21 -8.08 10.37
CA GLY A 152 -11.59 -8.56 10.50
C GLY A 152 -12.56 -7.86 9.55
N LEU A 153 -12.08 -7.40 8.39
CA LEU A 153 -12.90 -6.76 7.36
C LEU A 153 -13.39 -7.79 6.34
N ASP A 154 -14.61 -7.61 5.86
CA ASP A 154 -15.19 -8.41 4.80
C ASP A 154 -14.43 -8.20 3.47
N LEU A 155 -14.26 -9.27 2.71
CA LEU A 155 -13.59 -9.25 1.41
C LEU A 155 -14.60 -9.00 0.28
N THR A 156 -15.02 -7.74 0.16
CA THR A 156 -15.88 -7.27 -0.92
C THR A 156 -15.07 -6.62 -2.04
N VAL A 157 -15.69 -6.33 -3.18
CA VAL A 157 -15.04 -5.60 -4.27
C VAL A 157 -14.62 -4.21 -3.80
N GLU A 158 -15.46 -3.56 -3.00
CA GLU A 158 -15.25 -2.23 -2.43
C GLU A 158 -14.08 -2.22 -1.45
N SER A 159 -14.04 -3.16 -0.47
CA SER A 159 -12.97 -3.16 0.52
C SER A 159 -11.59 -3.44 -0.09
N ILE A 160 -11.52 -4.29 -1.11
CA ILE A 160 -10.29 -4.56 -1.87
C ILE A 160 -9.88 -3.34 -2.69
N ARG A 161 -10.84 -2.67 -3.35
CA ARG A 161 -10.59 -1.46 -4.13
C ARG A 161 -10.06 -0.32 -3.25
N ASP A 162 -10.65 -0.13 -2.08
CA ASP A 162 -10.24 0.94 -1.16
C ASP A 162 -8.84 0.67 -0.59
N GLU A 163 -8.51 -0.60 -0.30
CA GLU A 163 -7.16 -0.99 0.12
C GLU A 163 -6.12 -0.85 -1.01
N LEU A 164 -6.49 -1.16 -2.25
CA LEU A 164 -5.65 -0.87 -3.43
C LEU A 164 -5.37 0.63 -3.54
N ALA A 165 -6.38 1.49 -3.39
CA ALA A 165 -6.23 2.95 -3.41
C ALA A 165 -5.29 3.43 -2.30
N LEU A 166 -5.44 2.90 -1.08
CA LEU A 166 -4.58 3.21 0.06
C LEU A 166 -3.11 2.84 -0.24
N ARG A 167 -2.90 1.77 -1.00
CA ARG A 167 -1.58 1.34 -1.51
C ARG A 167 -1.17 2.04 -2.80
N GLY A 168 -1.78 3.17 -3.12
CA GLY A 168 -1.42 4.04 -4.25
C GLY A 168 -1.75 3.49 -5.63
N PHE A 169 -2.51 2.40 -5.73
CA PHE A 169 -3.03 1.95 -7.02
C PHE A 169 -4.10 2.90 -7.52
N GLN A 170 -4.06 3.18 -8.82
CA GLN A 170 -5.15 3.85 -9.50
C GLN A 170 -6.32 2.90 -9.66
N VAL A 171 -7.40 3.20 -8.95
CA VAL A 171 -8.66 2.48 -9.02
C VAL A 171 -9.77 3.43 -9.45
N ASN A 172 -10.79 2.90 -10.13
CA ASN A 172 -12.02 3.62 -10.42
C ASN A 172 -13.21 2.90 -9.76
N GLU A 173 -14.37 3.56 -9.72
CA GLU A 173 -15.55 3.04 -9.03
C GLU A 173 -16.00 1.66 -9.55
N ASN A 174 -15.75 1.35 -10.82
CA ASN A 174 -16.15 0.10 -11.47
C ASN A 174 -14.97 -0.87 -11.68
N GLU A 175 -13.91 -0.75 -10.89
CA GLU A 175 -12.67 -1.50 -11.08
C GLU A 175 -12.84 -2.96 -10.64
N GLY A 176 -12.97 -3.87 -11.61
CA GLY A 176 -13.14 -5.31 -11.39
C GLY A 176 -11.87 -6.14 -11.55
N ASN A 177 -10.71 -5.53 -11.85
CA ASN A 177 -9.48 -6.26 -12.20
C ASN A 177 -8.98 -7.17 -11.07
N ALA A 178 -9.13 -6.79 -9.80
CA ALA A 178 -8.74 -7.63 -8.67
C ALA A 178 -9.52 -8.95 -8.65
N SER A 179 -10.84 -8.89 -8.79
CA SER A 179 -11.69 -10.10 -8.88
C SER A 179 -11.39 -10.92 -10.13
N LYS A 180 -11.00 -10.30 -11.24
CA LYS A 180 -10.60 -11.03 -12.46
C LYS A 180 -9.23 -11.71 -12.33
N MET A 181 -8.29 -11.07 -11.64
CA MET A 181 -7.01 -11.69 -11.29
C MET A 181 -7.22 -12.89 -10.36
N ARG A 182 -8.12 -12.75 -9.36
CA ARG A 182 -8.51 -13.85 -8.48
C ARG A 182 -9.00 -15.06 -9.26
N LEU A 183 -9.84 -14.87 -10.30
CA LEU A 183 -10.33 -15.97 -11.14
C LEU A 183 -9.19 -16.71 -11.87
N TRP A 184 -8.14 -16.01 -12.28
CA TRP A 184 -6.97 -16.66 -12.90
C TRP A 184 -6.12 -17.42 -11.87
N LEU A 185 -5.92 -16.85 -10.68
CA LEU A 185 -5.25 -17.56 -9.59
C LEU A 185 -6.05 -18.80 -9.13
N GLU A 186 -7.39 -18.69 -9.11
CA GLU A 186 -8.32 -19.79 -8.82
C GLU A 186 -8.22 -20.92 -9.83
N ALA A 187 -7.98 -20.61 -11.11
CA ALA A 187 -7.77 -21.64 -12.15
C ALA A 187 -6.58 -22.56 -11.85
N SER A 188 -5.57 -22.06 -11.14
CA SER A 188 -4.42 -22.87 -10.66
C SER A 188 -4.62 -23.48 -9.27
N GLY A 189 -5.73 -23.19 -8.59
CA GLY A 189 -5.99 -23.63 -7.23
C GLY A 189 -5.22 -22.88 -6.14
N VAL A 190 -4.55 -21.78 -6.46
CA VAL A 190 -3.80 -20.97 -5.46
C VAL A 190 -4.75 -20.28 -4.47
N ILE A 191 -5.93 -19.90 -4.94
CA ILE A 191 -6.92 -19.18 -4.14
C ILE A 191 -8.34 -19.63 -4.52
N ASP A 192 -9.27 -19.70 -3.57
CA ASP A 192 -10.66 -20.05 -3.85
C ASP A 192 -11.56 -18.81 -4.10
N LYS A 193 -12.85 -19.06 -4.32
CA LYS A 193 -13.90 -18.04 -4.49
C LYS A 193 -14.07 -17.10 -3.30
N ASP A 194 -13.74 -17.57 -2.10
CA ASP A 194 -13.87 -16.87 -0.82
C ASP A 194 -12.53 -16.21 -0.42
N TRP A 195 -11.56 -16.17 -1.35
CA TRP A 195 -10.20 -15.64 -1.22
C TRP A 195 -9.28 -16.44 -0.28
N ASN A 196 -9.62 -17.66 0.10
CA ASN A 196 -8.74 -18.51 0.90
C ASN A 196 -7.58 -19.00 0.06
N VAL A 197 -6.36 -18.78 0.56
CA VAL A 197 -5.14 -19.21 -0.11
C VAL A 197 -4.88 -20.67 0.23
N ASP A 198 -4.63 -21.49 -0.79
CA ASP A 198 -4.12 -22.85 -0.63
C ASP A 198 -2.60 -22.77 -0.40
N GLU A 199 -2.18 -22.85 0.86
CA GLU A 199 -0.77 -22.73 1.26
C GLU A 199 0.14 -23.79 0.62
N PRO A 200 -0.24 -25.09 0.57
CA PRO A 200 0.53 -26.09 -0.18
C PRO A 200 0.72 -25.71 -1.65
N LYS A 201 -0.34 -25.29 -2.34
CA LYS A 201 -0.27 -24.91 -3.76
C LYS A 201 0.57 -23.66 -3.97
N LEU A 202 0.37 -22.62 -3.17
CA LEU A 202 1.17 -21.39 -3.25
C LEU A 202 2.65 -21.69 -2.99
N THR A 203 2.96 -22.48 -1.96
CA THR A 203 4.34 -22.86 -1.63
C THR A 203 4.97 -23.68 -2.75
N ALA A 204 4.24 -24.64 -3.34
CA ALA A 204 4.74 -25.40 -4.48
C ALA A 204 5.01 -24.49 -5.71
N LEU A 205 4.19 -23.46 -5.91
CA LEU A 205 4.26 -22.58 -7.07
C LEU A 205 5.36 -21.52 -6.97
N VAL A 206 5.47 -20.85 -5.81
CA VAL A 206 6.37 -19.70 -5.62
C VAL A 206 7.40 -19.90 -4.51
N GLY A 207 7.44 -21.08 -3.87
CA GLY A 207 8.43 -21.41 -2.84
C GLY A 207 8.25 -20.66 -1.52
N ALA A 208 7.09 -20.04 -1.30
CA ALA A 208 6.78 -19.31 -0.08
C ALA A 208 5.29 -19.40 0.27
N SER A 209 5.00 -19.33 1.58
CA SER A 209 3.63 -19.21 2.09
C SER A 209 3.10 -17.79 1.96
N SER A 210 1.79 -17.61 2.11
CA SER A 210 1.18 -16.27 2.13
C SER A 210 1.74 -15.38 3.25
N THR A 211 2.11 -16.01 4.38
CA THR A 211 2.71 -15.30 5.53
C THR A 211 4.09 -14.76 5.18
N VAL A 212 4.94 -15.54 4.51
CA VAL A 212 6.27 -15.08 4.07
C VAL A 212 6.14 -13.93 3.05
N LEU A 213 5.18 -14.01 2.12
CA LEU A 213 4.91 -12.92 1.18
C LEU A 213 4.45 -11.65 1.92
N THR A 214 3.55 -11.79 2.90
CA THR A 214 3.07 -10.68 3.74
C THR A 214 4.21 -10.05 4.52
N GLU A 215 5.11 -10.86 5.09
CA GLU A 215 6.28 -10.38 5.81
C GLU A 215 7.20 -9.57 4.91
N TRP A 216 7.47 -10.04 3.68
CA TRP A 216 8.26 -9.32 2.67
C TRP A 216 7.63 -7.96 2.35
N HIS A 217 6.32 -7.92 2.11
CA HIS A 217 5.58 -6.69 1.82
C HIS A 217 5.51 -5.72 3.00
N GLY A 218 5.76 -6.19 4.21
CA GLY A 218 5.93 -5.38 5.41
C GLY A 218 7.38 -4.96 5.69
N LEU A 219 8.37 -5.36 4.88
CA LEU A 219 9.76 -4.91 5.03
C LEU A 219 9.94 -3.50 4.44
N PRO A 220 10.71 -2.61 5.09
CA PRO A 220 11.17 -1.36 4.49
C PRO A 220 12.01 -1.59 3.23
N ARG A 221 12.04 -0.60 2.33
CA ARG A 221 12.80 -0.64 1.07
C ARG A 221 14.26 -1.08 1.25
N GLU A 222 14.97 -0.51 2.24
CA GLU A 222 16.37 -0.85 2.49
C GLU A 222 16.57 -2.32 2.90
N GLN A 223 15.60 -2.93 3.56
CA GLN A 223 15.63 -4.34 3.93
C GLN A 223 15.39 -5.24 2.73
N ARG A 224 14.42 -4.91 1.87
CA ARG A 224 14.14 -5.67 0.64
C ARG A 224 15.34 -5.64 -0.32
N VAL A 225 15.92 -4.47 -0.52
CA VAL A 225 17.13 -4.31 -1.35
C VAL A 225 18.28 -5.14 -0.81
N PHE A 226 18.49 -5.14 0.51
CA PHE A 226 19.55 -5.95 1.12
C PHE A 226 19.31 -7.45 0.86
N LEU A 227 18.08 -7.94 1.02
CA LEU A 227 17.72 -9.34 0.78
C LEU A 227 17.82 -9.74 -0.70
N GLU A 228 17.38 -8.90 -1.63
CA GLU A 228 17.49 -9.17 -3.07
C GLU A 228 18.96 -9.34 -3.47
N VAL A 229 19.83 -8.41 -3.07
CA VAL A 229 21.26 -8.48 -3.37
C VAL A 229 21.94 -9.66 -2.68
N LEU A 230 21.55 -9.99 -1.44
CA LEU A 230 22.07 -11.15 -0.72
C LEU A 230 21.70 -12.46 -1.44
N LYS A 231 20.44 -12.59 -1.86
CA LYS A 231 19.95 -13.77 -2.56
C LYS A 231 20.65 -13.98 -3.90
N GLU A 232 20.84 -12.91 -4.67
CA GLU A 232 21.62 -12.95 -5.90
C GLU A 232 23.09 -13.33 -5.64
N ALA A 233 23.71 -12.73 -4.62
CA ALA A 233 25.11 -13.02 -4.27
C ALA A 233 25.33 -14.47 -3.81
N ALA A 234 24.30 -15.11 -3.25
CA ALA A 234 24.31 -16.52 -2.88
C ALA A 234 24.02 -17.47 -4.05
N GLY A 235 23.69 -16.95 -5.23
CA GLY A 235 23.42 -17.76 -6.42
C GLY A 235 22.22 -18.69 -6.26
N GLY A 236 21.26 -18.35 -5.40
CA GLY A 236 20.08 -19.19 -5.13
C GLY A 236 20.37 -20.45 -4.31
N MET A 237 21.54 -20.56 -3.67
CA MET A 237 21.85 -21.66 -2.76
C MET A 237 21.74 -21.22 -1.30
N ALA A 238 21.13 -22.06 -0.47
CA ALA A 238 21.15 -21.87 0.98
C ALA A 238 22.54 -22.22 1.54
N GLY A 239 22.98 -21.47 2.54
CA GLY A 239 24.34 -21.58 3.05
C GLY A 239 25.30 -20.59 2.37
N GLY A 240 26.57 -20.60 2.77
CA GLY A 240 27.57 -19.61 2.35
C GLY A 240 27.51 -18.32 3.18
N TRP A 241 28.68 -17.83 3.58
CA TRP A 241 28.81 -16.59 4.33
C TRP A 241 29.30 -15.48 3.39
N HIS A 242 28.59 -14.36 3.37
CA HIS A 242 28.84 -13.24 2.48
C HIS A 242 29.25 -12.01 3.28
N PRO A 243 30.37 -11.35 2.94
CA PRO A 243 30.77 -10.13 3.64
C PRO A 243 29.72 -9.03 3.50
N VAL A 244 29.29 -8.45 4.63
CA VAL A 244 28.27 -7.37 4.65
C VAL A 244 28.69 -6.19 3.76
N ARG A 245 29.99 -5.84 3.77
CA ARG A 245 30.55 -4.78 2.91
C ARG A 245 30.33 -5.02 1.42
N LYS A 246 30.38 -6.27 0.98
CA LYS A 246 30.18 -6.64 -0.44
C LYS A 246 28.73 -6.43 -0.82
N ILE A 247 27.79 -6.94 -0.01
CA ILE A 247 26.34 -6.76 -0.22
C ILE A 247 25.98 -5.28 -0.24
N LYS A 248 26.46 -4.53 0.75
CA LYS A 248 26.27 -3.08 0.84
C LYS A 248 26.74 -2.36 -0.43
N LYS A 249 27.97 -2.63 -0.88
CA LYS A 249 28.56 -1.98 -2.07
C LYS A 249 27.75 -2.27 -3.34
N ILE A 250 27.30 -3.51 -3.53
CA ILE A 250 26.47 -3.88 -4.70
C ILE A 250 25.12 -3.15 -4.63
N ALA A 251 24.47 -3.14 -3.47
CA ALA A 251 23.20 -2.45 -3.27
C ALA A 251 23.33 -0.92 -3.49
N GLU A 252 24.36 -0.27 -2.96
CA GLU A 252 24.62 1.17 -3.16
C GLU A 252 24.92 1.50 -4.63
N ALA A 253 25.63 0.62 -5.34
CA ALA A 253 25.90 0.79 -6.76
C ALA A 253 24.63 0.66 -7.63
N ARG A 254 23.69 -0.23 -7.25
CA ARG A 254 22.46 -0.49 -8.02
C ARG A 254 21.31 0.45 -7.67
N TYR A 255 21.13 0.76 -6.39
CA TYR A 255 19.97 1.48 -5.85
C TYR A 255 20.30 2.87 -5.30
N GLY A 256 21.56 3.32 -5.44
CA GLY A 256 22.03 4.63 -5.05
C GLY A 256 22.77 4.66 -3.70
N ALA A 257 23.72 5.58 -3.57
CA ALA A 257 24.66 5.65 -2.43
C ALA A 257 24.02 5.94 -1.06
N ARG A 258 22.73 6.30 -1.02
CA ARG A 258 21.99 6.62 0.21
C ARG A 258 20.89 5.60 0.53
N ILE A 259 20.89 4.43 -0.12
CA ILE A 259 19.90 3.37 0.13
C ILE A 259 19.90 2.89 1.59
N PHE A 260 21.07 2.90 2.26
CA PHE A 260 21.19 2.50 3.65
C PHE A 260 21.38 3.69 4.58
N PRO A 261 20.84 3.62 5.81
CA PRO A 261 21.03 4.67 6.80
C PRO A 261 22.48 4.75 7.27
N THR A 262 23.07 5.95 7.23
CA THR A 262 24.45 6.21 7.63
C THR A 262 24.70 5.75 9.06
N GLY A 263 25.65 4.84 9.25
CA GLY A 263 26.07 4.32 10.56
C GLY A 263 25.05 3.42 11.26
N ARG A 264 23.89 3.10 10.65
CA ARG A 264 22.84 2.28 11.29
C ARG A 264 22.42 1.04 10.49
N LEU A 265 23.26 0.60 9.54
CA LEU A 265 22.95 -0.57 8.70
C LEU A 265 22.61 -1.81 9.55
N ARG A 266 23.40 -2.09 10.59
CA ARG A 266 23.16 -3.27 11.43
C ARG A 266 21.84 -3.18 12.20
N ASP A 267 21.60 -2.05 12.87
CA ASP A 267 20.42 -1.88 13.71
C ASP A 267 19.12 -1.75 12.93
N ARG A 268 19.15 -1.12 11.76
CA ARG A 268 17.95 -0.84 10.95
C ARG A 268 17.67 -1.87 9.87
N VAL A 269 18.68 -2.65 9.46
CA VAL A 269 18.54 -3.61 8.35
C VAL A 269 18.86 -5.02 8.81
N ILE A 270 20.10 -5.29 9.24
CA ILE A 270 20.58 -6.66 9.46
C ILE A 270 19.91 -7.33 10.67
N THR A 271 19.86 -6.66 11.82
CA THR A 271 19.29 -7.21 13.05
C THR A 271 17.78 -7.50 12.89
N PRO A 272 16.96 -6.59 12.34
CA PRO A 272 15.56 -6.89 12.04
C PRO A 272 15.39 -8.08 11.08
N LEU A 273 16.21 -8.17 10.02
CA LEU A 273 16.16 -9.29 9.08
C LEU A 273 16.55 -10.62 9.71
N LYS A 274 17.51 -10.61 10.63
CA LYS A 274 17.87 -11.79 11.44
C LYS A 274 16.72 -12.24 12.33
N ILE A 275 16.11 -11.31 13.06
CA ILE A 275 14.96 -11.60 13.93
C ILE A 275 13.80 -12.16 13.11
N GLY A 276 13.59 -11.64 11.90
CA GLY A 276 12.59 -12.13 10.96
C GLY A 276 12.95 -13.43 10.23
N GLY A 277 14.07 -14.09 10.55
CA GLY A 277 14.41 -15.39 9.97
C GLY A 277 14.87 -15.35 8.49
N TRP A 278 15.20 -14.18 7.95
CA TRP A 278 15.62 -14.04 6.56
C TRP A 278 17.11 -14.37 6.33
N LEU A 279 17.94 -14.10 7.34
CA LEU A 279 19.38 -14.28 7.31
C LEU A 279 19.93 -14.63 8.69
N ASP A 280 21.16 -15.14 8.74
CA ASP A 280 21.97 -15.22 9.95
C ASP A 280 23.23 -14.35 9.80
N THR A 281 23.92 -14.11 10.92
CA THR A 281 25.06 -13.20 11.04
C THR A 281 26.19 -13.84 11.83
N ARG A 282 27.45 -13.63 11.42
CA ARG A 282 28.63 -13.92 12.25
C ARG A 282 29.66 -12.79 12.20
N GLY A 283 30.53 -12.75 13.20
CA GLY A 283 31.52 -11.69 13.38
C GLY A 283 30.97 -10.46 14.11
N THR A 284 31.85 -9.79 14.86
CA THR A 284 31.47 -8.66 15.71
C THR A 284 31.30 -7.37 14.88
N GLY A 285 30.11 -6.80 14.97
CA GLY A 285 29.75 -5.49 14.41
C GLY A 285 30.31 -4.30 15.19
N THR A 286 31.46 -4.43 15.84
CA THR A 286 31.95 -3.51 16.89
C THR A 286 32.46 -2.15 16.38
N GLY A 287 32.49 -1.93 15.06
CA GLY A 287 32.83 -0.64 14.45
C GLY A 287 31.62 0.29 14.27
N ARG A 288 31.85 1.61 14.28
CA ARG A 288 30.83 2.68 14.14
C ARG A 288 29.93 2.62 12.88
N GLY A 289 30.20 1.72 11.92
CA GLY A 289 29.50 1.61 10.64
C GLY A 289 28.53 0.43 10.49
N GLY A 290 28.57 -0.56 11.39
CA GLY A 290 27.73 -1.77 11.32
C GLY A 290 27.97 -2.69 10.10
N ASP A 291 28.99 -2.41 9.28
CA ASP A 291 29.27 -3.09 8.01
C ASP A 291 30.33 -4.21 8.11
N SER A 292 30.88 -4.44 9.31
CA SER A 292 31.78 -5.57 9.56
C SER A 292 31.01 -6.88 9.72
N GLY A 293 31.69 -8.01 9.50
CA GLY A 293 31.13 -9.36 9.63
C GLY A 293 30.49 -9.90 8.34
N ASP A 294 29.90 -11.08 8.47
CA ASP A 294 29.27 -11.82 7.37
C ASP A 294 27.79 -12.05 7.64
N VAL A 295 27.03 -12.19 6.56
CA VAL A 295 25.63 -12.61 6.54
C VAL A 295 25.45 -13.87 5.70
N GLN A 296 24.48 -14.69 6.05
CA GLN A 296 24.12 -15.90 5.32
C GLN A 296 22.61 -15.90 5.08
N PRO A 297 22.13 -16.11 3.84
CA PRO A 297 20.70 -16.22 3.60
C PRO A 297 20.14 -17.52 4.19
N LEU A 298 18.94 -17.45 4.74
CA LEU A 298 18.23 -18.61 5.27
C LEU A 298 17.24 -19.18 4.23
N LYS A 299 16.75 -20.39 4.50
CA LYS A 299 15.83 -21.13 3.62
C LYS A 299 14.62 -20.28 3.20
N GLN A 300 14.05 -19.51 4.12
CA GLN A 300 12.93 -18.60 3.86
C GLN A 300 13.19 -17.61 2.69
N LEU A 301 14.42 -17.10 2.55
CA LEU A 301 14.77 -16.20 1.45
C LEU A 301 15.05 -16.95 0.14
N ILE A 302 15.78 -18.07 0.25
CA ILE A 302 16.28 -18.84 -0.89
C ILE A 302 15.14 -19.54 -1.62
N ASP A 303 14.20 -20.13 -0.88
CA ASP A 303 13.13 -20.94 -1.46
C ASP A 303 12.16 -20.13 -2.33
N ILE A 304 12.02 -18.82 -2.10
CA ILE A 304 11.17 -17.95 -2.91
C ILE A 304 11.58 -18.07 -4.39
N SER A 305 10.73 -18.58 -5.26
CA SER A 305 11.07 -18.89 -6.66
C SER A 305 10.63 -17.81 -7.65
N ILE A 306 10.09 -16.70 -7.15
CA ILE A 306 9.68 -15.51 -7.89
C ILE A 306 10.49 -14.29 -7.45
N LYS A 307 10.64 -13.31 -8.33
CA LYS A 307 11.08 -11.97 -7.95
C LYS A 307 9.98 -11.24 -7.18
N LEU A 308 10.33 -10.65 -6.07
CA LEU A 308 9.42 -9.81 -5.29
C LEU A 308 9.82 -8.33 -5.43
N PRO A 309 8.86 -7.39 -5.39
CA PRO A 309 9.16 -5.98 -5.56
C PRO A 309 10.00 -5.45 -4.40
N VAL A 310 11.07 -4.73 -4.74
CA VAL A 310 11.91 -4.01 -3.76
C VAL A 310 11.44 -2.59 -3.49
N GLU A 311 10.76 -1.98 -4.45
CA GLU A 311 10.16 -0.67 -4.27
C GLU A 311 8.93 -0.78 -3.37
N GLU A 312 8.80 0.17 -2.45
CA GLU A 312 7.59 0.29 -1.66
C GLU A 312 6.47 0.80 -2.56
N LEU A 313 5.42 -0.01 -2.67
CA LEU A 313 4.20 0.39 -3.35
C LEU A 313 3.31 1.18 -2.39
N GLY A 314 2.91 2.37 -2.83
CA GLY A 314 1.82 3.13 -2.23
C GLY A 314 2.21 4.32 -1.37
N SER A 315 1.16 4.99 -0.90
CA SER A 315 1.27 6.24 -0.13
C SER A 315 1.51 5.98 1.37
N VAL A 316 1.33 4.73 1.84
CA VAL A 316 1.50 4.34 3.23
C VAL A 316 2.81 3.56 3.42
N PRO A 317 3.75 4.07 4.23
CA PRO A 317 5.00 3.39 4.57
C PRO A 317 4.82 1.93 5.03
N ALA A 318 5.76 1.05 4.67
CA ALA A 318 5.66 -0.39 4.96
C ALA A 318 5.55 -0.73 6.46
N ASP A 319 6.22 0.02 7.33
CA ASP A 319 6.11 -0.14 8.78
C ASP A 319 4.71 0.20 9.30
N LEU A 320 4.08 1.25 8.76
CA LEU A 320 2.70 1.62 9.08
C LEU A 320 1.70 0.59 8.56
N ARG A 321 1.90 0.02 7.36
CA ARG A 321 1.07 -1.07 6.83
C ARG A 321 1.07 -2.28 7.77
N ARG A 322 2.24 -2.65 8.31
CA ARG A 322 2.35 -3.72 9.31
C ARG A 322 1.59 -3.41 10.59
N LEU A 323 1.63 -2.16 11.06
CA LEU A 323 0.87 -1.73 12.24
C LEU A 323 -0.64 -1.74 11.98
N LEU A 324 -1.08 -1.33 10.79
CA LEU A 324 -2.48 -1.37 10.35
C LEU A 324 -3.06 -2.79 10.36
N ALA A 325 -2.26 -3.80 10.01
CA ALA A 325 -2.67 -5.20 10.03
C ALA A 325 -2.91 -5.78 11.45
N THR A 326 -2.73 -5.00 12.51
CA THR A 326 -3.02 -5.46 13.88
C THR A 326 -4.53 -5.71 14.05
N PRO A 327 -4.97 -6.90 14.51
CA PRO A 327 -6.38 -7.20 14.68
C PRO A 327 -7.08 -6.24 15.65
N LEU A 328 -8.27 -5.77 15.28
CA LEU A 328 -9.01 -4.76 16.05
C LEU A 328 -9.37 -5.26 17.46
N ASP A 329 -9.75 -6.53 17.61
CA ASP A 329 -10.04 -7.13 18.91
C ASP A 329 -8.83 -7.16 19.84
N ARG A 330 -7.64 -7.42 19.28
CA ARG A 330 -6.38 -7.32 20.03
C ARG A 330 -6.15 -5.88 20.49
N ILE A 331 -6.34 -4.90 19.60
CA ILE A 331 -6.21 -3.47 19.96
C ILE A 331 -7.15 -3.12 21.13
N PHE A 332 -8.43 -3.50 21.06
CA PHE A 332 -9.39 -3.23 22.14
C PHE A 332 -9.12 -4.01 23.43
N SER A 333 -8.50 -5.19 23.33
CA SER A 333 -8.01 -5.92 24.50
C SER A 333 -6.84 -5.18 25.15
N ASP A 334 -5.82 -4.81 24.37
CA ASP A 334 -4.62 -4.13 24.83
C ASP A 334 -4.92 -2.73 25.42
N LEU A 335 -5.97 -2.05 24.94
CA LEU A 335 -6.48 -0.80 25.53
C LEU A 335 -6.87 -0.93 27.00
N LYS A 336 -7.23 -2.13 27.47
CA LYS A 336 -7.61 -2.43 28.85
C LYS A 336 -6.43 -2.88 29.72
N SER A 337 -5.23 -2.99 29.14
CA SER A 337 -4.03 -3.41 29.87
C SER A 337 -3.74 -2.50 31.06
N SER A 338 -3.21 -3.07 32.15
CA SER A 338 -2.69 -2.31 33.29
C SER A 338 -1.39 -1.58 32.94
N ASP A 339 -0.61 -2.14 31.99
CA ASP A 339 0.64 -1.56 31.49
C ASP A 339 0.35 -0.29 30.66
N LYS A 340 0.94 0.83 31.09
CA LYS A 340 0.77 2.14 30.45
C LYS A 340 1.32 2.19 29.03
N GLY A 341 2.44 1.51 28.76
CA GLY A 341 3.06 1.44 27.44
C GLY A 341 2.21 0.64 26.46
N ILE A 342 1.70 -0.52 26.88
CA ILE A 342 0.84 -1.38 26.05
C ILE A 342 -0.46 -0.65 25.70
N LYS A 343 -1.18 -0.15 26.71
CA LYS A 343 -2.48 0.50 26.48
C LYS A 343 -2.37 1.85 25.77
N GLY A 344 -1.23 2.54 25.89
CA GLY A 344 -0.93 3.75 25.13
C GLY A 344 -0.73 3.44 23.65
N LYS A 345 0.15 2.48 23.35
CA LYS A 345 0.40 2.00 21.99
C LYS A 345 -0.87 1.46 21.32
N ALA A 346 -1.72 0.77 22.06
CA ALA A 346 -3.00 0.29 21.55
C ALA A 346 -3.91 1.45 21.08
N LEU A 347 -3.93 2.58 21.79
CA LEU A 347 -4.72 3.73 21.37
C LEU A 347 -4.17 4.40 20.11
N GLU A 348 -2.85 4.44 19.95
CA GLU A 348 -2.19 4.91 18.73
C GLU A 348 -2.50 3.99 17.54
N LEU A 349 -2.47 2.66 17.73
CA LEU A 349 -2.88 1.70 16.70
C LEU A 349 -4.36 1.83 16.32
N LEU A 350 -5.22 2.14 17.30
CA LEU A 350 -6.62 2.42 17.03
C LEU A 350 -6.79 3.70 16.21
N ALA A 351 -6.06 4.77 16.56
CA ALA A 351 -6.07 6.02 15.80
C ALA A 351 -5.53 5.82 14.38
N LEU A 352 -4.52 4.97 14.18
CA LEU A 352 -4.03 4.58 12.85
C LEU A 352 -5.12 3.90 12.00
N ASN A 353 -5.93 3.02 12.62
CA ASN A 353 -7.10 2.42 11.95
C ASN A 353 -8.18 3.47 11.61
N ILE A 354 -8.44 4.43 12.51
CA ILE A 354 -9.37 5.54 12.26
C ILE A 354 -8.89 6.39 11.08
N ILE A 355 -7.58 6.70 11.00
CA ILE A 355 -6.98 7.44 9.87
C ILE A 355 -7.30 6.74 8.55
N ALA A 356 -7.05 5.43 8.45
CA ALA A 356 -7.32 4.65 7.26
C ALA A 356 -8.82 4.61 6.91
N ASP A 357 -9.69 4.37 7.89
CA ASP A 357 -11.15 4.32 7.69
C ASP A 357 -11.75 5.69 7.29
N LEU A 358 -11.07 6.80 7.59
CA LEU A 358 -11.46 8.16 7.15
C LEU A 358 -10.91 8.53 5.76
N GLY A 359 -10.21 7.60 5.09
CA GLY A 359 -9.58 7.86 3.80
C GLY A 359 -8.41 8.85 3.87
N LEU A 360 -7.80 8.99 5.05
CA LEU A 360 -6.56 9.75 5.22
C LEU A 360 -5.36 8.82 4.97
N ILE A 361 -4.23 9.39 4.54
CA ILE A 361 -2.98 8.67 4.28
C ILE A 361 -2.07 8.82 5.50
N PRO A 362 -1.80 7.75 6.28
CA PRO A 362 -0.79 7.80 7.34
C PRO A 362 0.61 8.05 6.77
N VAL A 363 1.32 9.04 7.29
CA VAL A 363 2.69 9.39 6.85
C VAL A 363 3.74 9.28 7.96
N GLY A 364 3.33 9.15 9.22
CA GLY A 364 4.27 8.93 10.33
C GLY A 364 3.61 8.44 11.61
N PHE A 365 4.36 7.63 12.37
CA PHE A 365 3.99 7.06 13.66
C PHE A 365 5.11 7.32 14.66
N ARG A 366 4.78 7.91 15.81
CA ARG A 366 5.70 8.38 16.86
C ARG A 366 6.85 9.22 16.31
N VAL A 367 6.50 10.26 15.56
CA VAL A 367 7.49 11.11 14.91
C VAL A 367 8.19 11.97 15.97
N ARG A 368 9.51 11.78 16.10
CA ARG A 368 10.41 12.66 16.87
C ARG A 368 11.49 13.17 15.93
N SER A 369 11.65 14.48 15.81
CA SER A 369 12.68 15.07 14.96
C SER A 369 13.23 16.37 15.55
N SER A 370 14.38 16.82 15.05
CA SER A 370 14.86 18.19 15.32
C SER A 370 13.84 19.24 14.86
N LYS A 371 13.09 18.96 13.78
CA LYS A 371 12.03 19.82 13.27
C LYS A 371 10.79 19.90 14.17
N THR A 372 10.59 18.93 15.07
CA THR A 372 9.55 19.00 16.10
C THR A 372 10.03 19.64 17.41
N ASN A 373 11.19 20.32 17.40
CA ASN A 373 11.87 20.80 18.61
C ASN A 373 12.04 19.71 19.68
N GLY A 374 12.17 18.44 19.26
CA GLY A 374 12.27 17.28 20.16
C GLY A 374 10.94 16.78 20.73
N ALA A 375 9.80 17.43 20.44
CA ALA A 375 8.48 16.93 20.83
C ALA A 375 8.07 15.72 19.97
N GLU A 376 7.41 14.75 20.61
CA GLU A 376 6.83 13.58 19.94
C GLU A 376 5.40 13.89 19.51
N VAL A 377 5.09 13.57 18.26
CA VAL A 377 3.71 13.52 17.73
C VAL A 377 3.36 12.05 17.52
N ASP A 378 2.22 11.62 18.05
CA ASP A 378 1.85 10.20 18.03
C ASP A 378 1.60 9.71 16.60
N LEU A 379 0.78 10.42 15.79
CA LEU A 379 0.63 10.13 14.37
C LEU A 379 0.48 11.40 13.53
N ILE A 380 0.89 11.28 12.26
CA ILE A 380 0.66 12.30 11.22
C ILE A 380 -0.05 11.62 10.04
N ALA A 381 -1.08 12.27 9.53
CA ALA A 381 -1.77 11.84 8.32
C ALA A 381 -2.02 13.01 7.37
N GLU A 382 -2.20 12.71 6.09
CA GLU A 382 -2.43 13.68 5.04
C GLU A 382 -3.63 13.31 4.17
N SER A 383 -4.25 14.29 3.53
CA SER A 383 -5.32 14.08 2.56
C SER A 383 -5.25 15.10 1.43
N THR A 384 -5.66 14.67 0.24
CA THR A 384 -5.69 15.46 -0.98
C THR A 384 -7.11 15.59 -1.54
N ASN A 385 -8.16 15.37 -0.73
CA ASN A 385 -9.56 15.32 -1.21
C ASN A 385 -9.97 16.60 -1.96
N ALA A 386 -10.33 17.66 -1.24
CA ALA A 386 -10.69 18.95 -1.86
C ALA A 386 -9.51 19.95 -1.86
N HIS A 387 -8.60 19.80 -0.91
CA HIS A 387 -7.37 20.56 -0.77
C HIS A 387 -6.38 19.70 0.01
N PHE A 388 -5.08 20.03 -0.06
CA PHE A 388 -4.09 19.43 0.82
C PHE A 388 -4.45 19.74 2.28
N SER A 389 -4.51 18.72 3.12
CA SER A 389 -4.64 18.89 4.57
C SER A 389 -3.72 17.92 5.31
N ARG A 390 -3.09 18.43 6.38
CA ARG A 390 -2.26 17.64 7.29
C ARG A 390 -2.91 17.58 8.67
N TRP A 391 -2.99 16.38 9.23
CA TRP A 391 -3.69 16.05 10.46
C TRP A 391 -2.68 15.51 11.47
N LEU A 392 -2.62 16.11 12.65
CA LEU A 392 -1.83 15.60 13.78
C LEU A 392 -2.76 14.88 14.74
N PHE A 393 -2.44 13.64 15.09
CA PHE A 393 -3.18 12.89 16.08
C PHE A 393 -2.35 12.78 17.36
N GLN A 394 -3.02 13.03 18.47
CA GLN A 394 -2.49 12.78 19.81
C GLN A 394 -3.45 11.86 20.56
N CYS A 395 -2.90 10.77 21.09
CA CYS A 395 -3.61 9.71 21.79
C CYS A 395 -3.35 9.79 23.30
N LYS A 396 -4.42 9.80 24.10
CA LYS A 396 -4.36 9.78 25.58
C LYS A 396 -5.32 8.75 26.16
N ASN A 397 -4.78 7.63 26.63
CA ASN A 397 -5.57 6.59 27.28
C ASN A 397 -5.83 6.94 28.76
N THR A 398 -6.93 7.65 29.02
CA THR A 398 -7.34 8.16 30.34
C THR A 398 -8.81 7.85 30.63
N PRO A 399 -9.20 6.56 30.83
CA PRO A 399 -10.60 6.15 30.85
C PRO A 399 -11.41 6.74 32.02
N THR A 400 -10.74 7.11 33.12
CA THR A 400 -11.37 7.63 34.34
C THR A 400 -11.24 9.15 34.51
N LYS A 401 -10.46 9.84 33.68
CA LYS A 401 -10.18 11.27 33.80
C LYS A 401 -10.58 12.00 32.52
N ALA A 402 -11.08 13.23 32.67
CA ALA A 402 -11.27 14.11 31.53
C ALA A 402 -9.91 14.60 31.02
N LEU A 403 -9.82 14.89 29.72
CA LEU A 403 -8.65 15.57 29.15
C LEU A 403 -8.47 16.96 29.76
N ASP A 404 -7.22 17.39 29.79
CA ASP A 404 -6.82 18.71 30.27
C ASP A 404 -6.55 19.66 29.10
N VAL A 405 -6.70 20.97 29.32
CA VAL A 405 -6.44 22.02 28.33
C VAL A 405 -4.97 22.04 27.92
N ASP A 406 -4.06 21.78 28.85
CA ASP A 406 -2.61 21.73 28.55
C ASP A 406 -2.27 20.68 27.49
N GLN A 407 -3.03 19.57 27.46
CA GLN A 407 -2.84 18.50 26.49
C GLN A 407 -3.22 18.93 25.09
N ILE A 408 -4.26 19.75 24.91
CA ILE A 408 -4.64 20.27 23.59
C ILE A 408 -3.78 21.47 23.18
N ALA A 409 -3.43 22.35 24.11
CA ALA A 409 -2.64 23.54 23.84
C ALA A 409 -1.25 23.19 23.28
N LYS A 410 -0.60 22.16 23.83
CA LYS A 410 0.68 21.65 23.32
C LYS A 410 0.59 21.21 21.87
N GLU A 411 -0.45 20.45 21.51
CA GLU A 411 -0.60 19.92 20.15
C GLU A 411 -1.01 20.99 19.14
N VAL A 412 -1.75 22.02 19.57
CA VAL A 412 -2.00 23.21 18.76
C VAL A 412 -0.69 23.93 18.43
N GLY A 413 0.21 24.07 19.40
CA GLY A 413 1.56 24.61 19.15
C GLY A 413 2.34 23.76 18.14
N MET A 414 2.29 22.44 18.27
CA MET A 414 2.92 21.51 17.33
C MET A 414 2.33 21.58 15.92
N ALA A 415 1.03 21.81 15.81
CA ALA A 415 0.36 21.98 14.52
C ALA A 415 0.91 23.17 13.75
N LEU A 416 1.20 24.29 14.43
CA LEU A 416 1.81 25.46 13.80
C LEU A 416 3.24 25.16 13.31
N VAL A 417 4.04 24.45 14.11
CA VAL A 417 5.41 24.07 13.73
C VAL A 417 5.43 23.14 12.51
N LEU A 418 4.47 22.23 12.42
CA LEU A 418 4.39 21.24 11.34
C LEU A 418 3.49 21.65 10.16
N ASN A 419 2.96 22.89 10.18
CA ASN A 419 1.98 23.39 9.21
C ASN A 419 0.80 22.42 9.02
N ALA A 420 0.30 21.88 10.13
CA ALA A 420 -0.90 21.07 10.15
C ALA A 420 -2.15 21.94 10.13
N HIS A 421 -3.23 21.36 9.63
CA HIS A 421 -4.53 22.01 9.46
C HIS A 421 -5.51 21.54 10.54
N VAL A 422 -5.37 20.28 10.95
CA VAL A 422 -6.27 19.63 11.91
C VAL A 422 -5.48 19.02 13.05
N VAL A 423 -5.92 19.27 14.28
CA VAL A 423 -5.43 18.61 15.50
C VAL A 423 -6.52 17.65 15.97
N VAL A 424 -6.20 16.37 16.05
CA VAL A 424 -7.10 15.33 16.54
C VAL A 424 -6.63 14.83 17.89
N LEU A 425 -7.49 14.96 18.90
CA LEU A 425 -7.26 14.32 20.20
C LEU A 425 -8.13 13.10 20.32
N VAL A 426 -7.49 11.95 20.55
CA VAL A 426 -8.15 10.67 20.74
C VAL A 426 -7.98 10.23 22.18
N THR A 427 -9.08 9.97 22.88
CA THR A 427 -9.05 9.52 24.27
C THR A 427 -10.05 8.40 24.56
N THR A 428 -9.67 7.49 25.47
CA THR A 428 -10.60 6.50 26.03
C THR A 428 -11.52 7.08 27.11
N GLY A 429 -11.22 8.28 27.60
CA GLY A 429 -11.99 9.01 28.60
C GLY A 429 -13.07 9.91 28.00
N ARG A 430 -13.48 10.90 28.79
CA ARG A 430 -14.41 11.96 28.34
C ARG A 430 -13.64 13.22 27.99
N VAL A 431 -14.20 14.02 27.09
CA VAL A 431 -13.73 15.37 26.81
C VAL A 431 -14.53 16.36 27.67
N GLY A 432 -13.86 17.10 28.54
CA GLY A 432 -14.51 18.09 29.40
C GLY A 432 -14.95 19.35 28.65
N LYS A 433 -15.95 20.07 29.18
CA LYS A 433 -16.47 21.31 28.57
C LYS A 433 -15.38 22.38 28.36
N VAL A 434 -14.41 22.48 29.27
CA VAL A 434 -13.31 23.46 29.17
C VAL A 434 -12.43 23.17 27.95
N VAL A 435 -12.10 21.91 27.69
CA VAL A 435 -11.34 21.51 26.49
C VAL A 435 -12.14 21.78 25.21
N GLN A 436 -13.45 21.53 25.22
CA GLN A 436 -14.33 21.86 24.08
C GLN A 436 -14.37 23.36 23.81
N GLN A 437 -14.46 24.18 24.87
CA GLN A 437 -14.43 25.65 24.76
C GLN A 437 -13.08 26.14 24.23
N PHE A 438 -11.97 25.56 24.70
CA PHE A 438 -10.63 25.87 24.19
C PHE A 438 -10.52 25.55 22.69
N ALA A 439 -10.94 24.34 22.28
CA ALA A 439 -10.98 23.93 20.88
C ALA A 439 -11.83 24.87 20.01
N ALA A 440 -13.00 25.27 20.51
CA ALA A 440 -13.87 26.25 19.84
C ALA A 440 -13.22 27.65 19.77
N GLY A 441 -12.43 28.04 20.77
CA GLY A 441 -11.62 29.26 20.76
C GLY A 441 -10.57 29.25 19.65
N ILE A 442 -9.81 28.15 19.51
CA ILE A 442 -8.83 27.97 18.44
C ILE A 442 -9.49 28.03 17.05
N ALA A 443 -10.64 27.37 16.88
CA ALA A 443 -11.39 27.43 15.63
C ALA A 443 -11.89 28.86 15.30
N ARG A 444 -12.14 29.69 16.31
CA ARG A 444 -12.54 31.09 16.15
C ARG A 444 -11.38 32.03 15.81
N SER A 445 -10.18 31.76 16.32
CA SER A 445 -9.04 32.68 16.21
C SER A 445 -8.01 32.28 15.16
N SER A 446 -8.14 31.10 14.53
CA SER A 446 -7.14 30.58 13.59
C SER A 446 -7.78 29.74 12.47
N ALA A 447 -6.98 29.38 11.46
CA ALA A 447 -7.38 28.42 10.43
C ALA A 447 -7.48 26.97 10.93
N LEU A 448 -6.91 26.66 12.11
CA LEU A 448 -6.88 25.31 12.64
C LEU A 448 -8.27 24.80 13.04
N GLN A 449 -8.46 23.49 12.91
CA GLN A 449 -9.60 22.77 13.45
C GLN A 449 -9.14 21.74 14.49
N CYS A 450 -9.82 21.73 15.64
CA CYS A 450 -9.62 20.71 16.65
C CYS A 450 -10.76 19.68 16.58
N VAL A 451 -10.40 18.41 16.41
CA VAL A 451 -11.32 17.27 16.43
C VAL A 451 -11.09 16.47 17.70
N LEU A 452 -12.15 16.23 18.46
CA LEU A 452 -12.08 15.57 19.77
C LEU A 452 -12.83 14.24 19.68
N ILE A 453 -12.10 13.13 19.72
CA ILE A 453 -12.63 11.77 19.69
C ILE A 453 -12.55 11.19 21.10
N ASP A 454 -13.71 10.95 21.71
CA ASP A 454 -13.81 10.47 23.09
C ASP A 454 -14.16 8.97 23.19
N GLY A 455 -14.23 8.46 24.42
CA GLY A 455 -14.51 7.05 24.67
C GLY A 455 -15.89 6.59 24.18
N ALA A 456 -16.88 7.48 24.03
CA ALA A 456 -18.17 7.12 23.45
C ALA A 456 -18.06 6.93 21.94
N MET A 457 -17.33 7.83 21.26
CA MET A 457 -17.01 7.69 19.84
C MET A 457 -16.16 6.45 19.56
N LEU A 458 -15.19 6.12 20.41
CA LEU A 458 -14.41 4.88 20.25
C LEU A 458 -15.25 3.61 20.43
N LYS A 459 -16.29 3.64 21.28
CA LYS A 459 -17.25 2.53 21.40
C LYS A 459 -18.11 2.40 20.13
N ALA A 460 -18.56 3.52 19.57
CA ALA A 460 -19.28 3.51 18.29
C ALA A 460 -18.39 2.97 17.16
N TYR A 461 -17.13 3.42 17.11
CA TYR A 461 -16.13 2.91 16.17
C TYR A 461 -15.90 1.40 16.31
N LYS A 462 -15.91 0.86 17.53
CA LYS A 462 -15.81 -0.60 17.73
C LYS A 462 -16.96 -1.36 17.05
N LEU A 463 -18.16 -0.80 17.07
CA LEU A 463 -19.37 -1.46 16.59
C LEU A 463 -19.54 -1.33 15.06
N SER A 464 -19.17 -0.18 14.49
CA SER A 464 -19.46 0.13 13.08
C SER A 464 -18.34 0.84 12.34
N ARG A 465 -17.08 0.75 12.83
CA ARG A 465 -15.87 1.29 12.18
C ARG A 465 -16.02 2.77 11.80
N GLY A 466 -15.48 3.18 10.66
CA GLY A 466 -15.57 4.56 10.16
C GLY A 466 -17.00 5.12 10.15
N ALA A 467 -18.01 4.31 9.83
CA ALA A 467 -19.43 4.72 9.86
C ALA A 467 -19.87 5.16 11.27
N GLY A 468 -19.36 4.52 12.31
CA GLY A 468 -19.61 4.90 13.71
C GLY A 468 -19.02 6.24 14.13
N LEU A 469 -18.06 6.78 13.36
CA LEU A 469 -17.43 8.09 13.61
C LEU A 469 -17.94 9.19 12.68
N LEU A 470 -18.34 8.86 11.45
CA LEU A 470 -18.71 9.84 10.42
C LEU A 470 -19.75 10.84 10.88
N ASP A 471 -20.84 10.37 11.51
CA ASP A 471 -21.89 11.27 12.01
C ASP A 471 -21.39 12.24 13.08
N ALA A 472 -20.56 11.76 14.00
CA ALA A 472 -20.00 12.58 15.08
C ALA A 472 -18.99 13.60 14.54
N LEU A 473 -18.13 13.19 13.61
CA LEU A 473 -17.17 14.06 12.93
C LEU A 473 -17.85 15.10 12.06
N ASN A 474 -18.90 14.73 11.33
CA ASN A 474 -19.68 15.65 10.52
C ASN A 474 -20.40 16.68 11.40
N LYS A 475 -21.04 16.26 12.49
CA LYS A 475 -21.63 17.19 13.47
C LYS A 475 -20.60 18.17 14.03
N ALA A 476 -19.40 17.68 14.38
CA ALA A 476 -18.31 18.54 14.82
C ALA A 476 -17.87 19.55 13.75
N ALA A 477 -17.74 19.10 12.49
CA ALA A 477 -17.39 19.96 11.36
C ALA A 477 -18.46 21.02 11.09
N VAL A 478 -19.75 20.67 11.12
CA VAL A 478 -20.86 21.63 10.99
C VAL A 478 -20.82 22.68 12.10
N GLY A 479 -20.55 22.25 13.34
CA GLY A 479 -20.38 23.16 14.47
C GLY A 479 -19.23 24.15 14.27
N VAL A 480 -18.07 23.67 13.80
CA VAL A 480 -16.92 24.53 13.47
C VAL A 480 -17.25 25.48 12.32
N LEU A 481 -17.96 25.02 11.30
CA LEU A 481 -18.41 25.85 10.19
C LEU A 481 -19.32 26.99 10.68
N HIS A 482 -20.22 26.74 11.62
CA HIS A 482 -21.06 27.79 12.22
C HIS A 482 -20.22 28.80 13.02
N LEU A 483 -19.24 28.32 13.80
CA LEU A 483 -18.32 29.17 14.55
C LEU A 483 -17.42 30.04 13.65
N LYS A 484 -17.04 29.53 12.47
CA LYS A 484 -16.20 30.26 11.51
C LYS A 484 -17.00 31.23 10.65
N ARG A 485 -18.26 30.93 10.33
CA ARG A 485 -19.13 31.81 9.53
C ARG A 485 -19.31 33.20 10.15
N THR A 486 -19.33 33.31 11.48
CA THR A 486 -19.45 34.61 12.17
C THR A 486 -18.25 35.53 11.97
N GLN A 487 -17.14 35.03 11.42
CA GLN A 487 -15.94 35.82 11.11
C GLN A 487 -16.05 36.52 9.75
N ILE A 488 -16.96 36.06 8.88
CA ILE A 488 -17.22 36.69 7.61
C ILE A 488 -18.20 37.83 7.88
N GLN A 489 -17.70 39.07 7.91
CA GLN A 489 -18.58 40.24 7.83
C GLN A 489 -19.14 40.29 6.41
N THR A 490 -20.41 39.92 6.26
CA THR A 490 -21.15 40.26 5.04
C THR A 490 -21.53 41.74 5.14
N PRO A 491 -21.22 42.57 4.13
CA PRO A 491 -21.79 43.92 4.05
C PRO A 491 -23.31 43.82 4.06
N ASP A 492 -23.96 44.68 4.83
CA ASP A 492 -25.42 44.85 4.83
C ASP A 492 -25.96 45.21 3.44
#